data_AF-D8L2S3-F1
#
_entry.id   AF-D8L2S3-F1
#
_cell.length_a   1.000
_cell.length_b   1.000
_cell.length_c   1.000
_cell.angle_alpha   90.00
_cell.angle_beta   90.00
_cell.angle_gamma   90.00
#
_symmetry.space_group_name_H-M   'P 1'
#
loop_
_entity.id
_entity.type
_entity.pdbx_description
1 polymer ?
#
loop_
_entity_poly.entity_id
_entity_poly.type
_entity_poly.pdbx_seq_one_letter_code
_entity_poly.pdbx_strand_id
1 'polypeptide(L)'
;MESINNQVQSVRQLLAIPQLAIPSYQRPYRWGSKNISDLFTDLATHQDKSAYRLGSVVFHQHTDSEQGEMLDIVDGQQRTLTLMLTVKALIEVLDNENRSGKEKSIRFQRQDLREQLQVLRGPIDAFMQRQRFPSRDSEFNLRRNYLELRRLVARPEFDEQQIDFLLNRCQVVCFVLQDISEAFQFFDSQNARGRDLAPHDLLKAFHLREFAGHEANLKAEAVAHWERLPSDELANLFALYLYRVRQWAEGKSARYFGKGEVDLFKGVNLDRVGHYPYVESLRIAHHFVDEYNSQYQRKIDGQYMTFPFHLDQMIINGRRFFEMAEYYQTRVAAIVAEESDSGKAQSATLLGETLTPMASKVLSTLGSYERRHRTGDRYVRAMFDCALIFYIDKFGSQGLSLAIEKCFIWAYRCRIRQQVVQLATMDNYVLEHNLIRAIRDARLPGDLHGFPLPSMSSRENKNNRNGAEDELVGLFREMKYYE
;
A
#
# COMPACT_ATOMS: atom_id res chain seq x y z
N MET A 1 18.24 -23.15 -20.15
CA MET A 1 16.89 -23.06 -20.74
C MET A 1 16.20 -24.40 -20.52
N GLU A 2 15.85 -24.70 -19.28
CA GLU A 2 14.95 -25.80 -18.94
C GLU A 2 13.56 -25.22 -18.75
N SER A 3 12.58 -25.99 -19.20
CA SER A 3 11.28 -25.57 -19.67
C SER A 3 10.39 -24.93 -18.60
N ILE A 4 9.76 -23.83 -18.97
CA ILE A 4 8.51 -23.33 -18.40
C ILE A 4 7.48 -24.48 -18.46
N ASN A 5 7.26 -25.20 -17.35
CA ASN A 5 6.41 -26.39 -17.30
C ASN A 5 4.93 -25.94 -17.21
N ASN A 6 4.41 -25.43 -18.33
CA ASN A 6 3.05 -24.93 -18.48
C ASN A 6 2.05 -26.08 -18.46
N GLN A 7 1.41 -26.32 -17.32
CA GLN A 7 0.42 -27.38 -17.20
C GLN A 7 -0.97 -26.81 -16.95
N VAL A 8 -1.91 -27.28 -17.77
CA VAL A 8 -3.34 -27.14 -17.53
C VAL A 8 -3.70 -28.08 -16.39
N GLN A 9 -4.27 -27.54 -15.31
CA GLN A 9 -4.75 -28.33 -14.19
C GLN A 9 -6.22 -28.03 -13.91
N SER A 10 -7.01 -29.06 -13.57
CA SER A 10 -8.36 -28.85 -13.03
C SER A 10 -8.28 -28.27 -11.62
N VAL A 11 -9.38 -27.68 -11.13
CA VAL A 11 -9.45 -27.20 -9.75
C VAL A 11 -9.10 -28.33 -8.77
N ARG A 12 -9.63 -29.54 -8.95
CA ARG A 12 -9.27 -30.70 -8.13
C ARG A 12 -7.76 -30.96 -8.11
N GLN A 13 -7.09 -30.94 -9.26
CA GLN A 13 -5.65 -31.18 -9.34
C GLN A 13 -4.86 -30.07 -8.64
N LEU A 14 -5.24 -28.80 -8.86
CA LEU A 14 -4.63 -27.65 -8.21
C LEU A 14 -4.73 -27.75 -6.68
N LEU A 15 -5.93 -27.97 -6.15
CA LEU A 15 -6.17 -27.98 -4.70
C LEU A 15 -5.61 -29.23 -4.01
N ALA A 16 -5.27 -30.27 -4.77
CA ALA A 16 -4.63 -31.48 -4.26
C ALA A 16 -3.11 -31.34 -4.03
N ILE A 17 -2.48 -30.25 -4.48
CA ILE A 17 -1.03 -30.03 -4.34
C ILE A 17 -0.69 -29.75 -2.86
N PRO A 18 0.03 -30.63 -2.15
CA PRO A 18 0.29 -30.47 -0.71
C PRO A 18 1.30 -29.36 -0.36
N GLN A 19 2.19 -29.02 -1.30
CA GLN A 19 3.25 -28.02 -1.15
C GLN A 19 2.76 -26.57 -1.28
N LEU A 20 1.49 -26.35 -1.60
CA LEU A 20 0.97 -25.00 -1.81
C LEU A 20 1.11 -24.12 -0.56
N ALA A 21 1.55 -22.89 -0.76
CA ALA A 21 1.62 -21.87 0.28
C ALA A 21 1.33 -20.46 -0.27
N ILE A 22 0.87 -19.58 0.61
CA ILE A 22 0.81 -18.15 0.36
C ILE A 22 2.01 -17.55 1.08
N PRO A 23 3.01 -17.02 0.35
CA PRO A 23 4.18 -16.44 1.00
C PRO A 23 3.81 -15.15 1.75
N SER A 24 4.60 -14.81 2.78
CA SER A 24 4.34 -13.67 3.68
C SER A 24 4.30 -12.32 2.97
N TYR A 25 4.95 -12.19 1.82
CA TYR A 25 4.95 -10.99 1.00
C TYR A 25 3.73 -10.84 0.09
N GLN A 26 2.81 -11.82 0.03
CA GLN A 26 1.57 -11.67 -0.74
C GLN A 26 0.60 -10.71 -0.09
N ARG A 27 -0.24 -10.06 -0.90
CA ARG A 27 -1.22 -9.09 -0.40
C ARG A 27 -2.36 -9.77 0.38
N PRO A 28 -3.04 -9.04 1.30
CA PRO A 28 -4.18 -9.58 2.04
C PRO A 28 -5.32 -10.06 1.14
N TYR A 29 -6.19 -10.91 1.66
CA TYR A 29 -7.39 -11.33 0.92
C TYR A 29 -8.41 -10.18 0.82
N ARG A 30 -8.75 -9.77 -0.41
CA ARG A 30 -9.59 -8.59 -0.72
C ARG A 30 -10.84 -8.90 -1.52
N TRP A 31 -11.04 -10.13 -2.00
CA TRP A 31 -12.28 -10.47 -2.70
C TRP A 31 -13.49 -10.25 -1.79
N GLY A 32 -14.55 -9.68 -2.36
CA GLY A 32 -15.82 -9.45 -1.67
C GLY A 32 -16.98 -10.21 -2.28
N SER A 33 -18.19 -10.00 -1.74
CA SER A 33 -19.40 -10.72 -2.18
C SER A 33 -19.67 -10.59 -3.68
N LYS A 34 -19.33 -9.44 -4.29
CA LYS A 34 -19.40 -9.31 -5.76
C LYS A 34 -18.53 -10.34 -6.48
N ASN A 35 -17.28 -10.54 -6.05
CA ASN A 35 -16.39 -11.53 -6.66
C ASN A 35 -16.89 -12.96 -6.47
N ILE A 36 -17.50 -13.26 -5.33
CA ILE A 36 -18.12 -14.57 -5.07
C ILE A 36 -19.31 -14.78 -6.01
N SER A 37 -20.19 -13.78 -6.14
CA SER A 37 -21.32 -13.80 -7.07
C SER A 37 -20.87 -13.98 -8.52
N ASP A 38 -19.84 -13.24 -8.95
CA ASP A 38 -19.28 -13.34 -10.30
C ASP A 38 -18.76 -14.78 -10.56
N LEU A 39 -18.01 -15.36 -9.61
CA LEU A 39 -17.51 -16.73 -9.72
C LEU A 39 -18.66 -17.76 -9.86
N PHE A 40 -19.69 -17.68 -9.02
CA PHE A 40 -20.81 -18.63 -9.08
C PHE A 40 -21.70 -18.43 -10.32
N THR A 41 -21.84 -17.18 -10.77
CA THR A 41 -22.52 -16.87 -12.03
C THR A 41 -21.77 -17.49 -13.20
N ASP A 42 -20.44 -17.40 -13.20
CA ASP A 42 -19.59 -18.05 -14.21
C ASP A 42 -19.74 -19.58 -14.19
N LEU A 43 -19.75 -20.20 -13.01
CA LEU A 43 -19.94 -21.65 -12.88
C LEU A 43 -21.27 -22.11 -13.48
N ALA A 44 -22.36 -21.39 -13.20
CA ALA A 44 -23.68 -21.71 -13.75
C ALA A 44 -23.76 -21.46 -15.26
N THR A 45 -23.21 -20.33 -15.74
CA THR A 45 -23.28 -19.92 -17.15
C THR A 45 -22.47 -20.85 -18.06
N HIS A 46 -21.38 -21.43 -17.54
CA HIS A 46 -20.42 -22.20 -18.32
C HIS A 46 -20.52 -23.71 -18.12
N GLN A 47 -21.47 -24.18 -17.33
CA GLN A 47 -21.62 -25.59 -16.91
C GLN A 47 -21.65 -26.59 -18.09
N ASP A 48 -22.24 -26.19 -19.22
CA ASP A 48 -22.36 -27.03 -20.41
C ASP A 48 -21.05 -27.14 -21.22
N LYS A 49 -20.04 -26.31 -20.91
CA LYS A 49 -18.75 -26.36 -21.62
C LYS A 49 -17.92 -27.56 -21.18
N SER A 50 -17.13 -28.09 -22.11
CA SER A 50 -16.20 -29.20 -21.84
C SER A 50 -15.07 -28.80 -20.88
N ALA A 51 -14.65 -27.53 -20.92
CA ALA A 51 -13.73 -26.93 -19.96
C ALA A 51 -13.98 -25.42 -19.84
N TYR A 52 -13.77 -24.87 -18.65
CA TYR A 52 -13.82 -23.42 -18.39
C TYR A 52 -12.51 -22.95 -17.77
N ARG A 53 -11.92 -21.89 -18.35
CA ARG A 53 -10.63 -21.36 -17.92
C ARG A 53 -10.83 -20.26 -16.91
N LEU A 54 -10.49 -20.57 -15.65
CA LEU A 54 -10.55 -19.61 -14.55
C LEU A 54 -9.37 -18.61 -14.57
N GLY A 55 -8.41 -18.76 -15.49
CA GLY A 55 -7.21 -17.91 -15.64
C GLY A 55 -5.91 -18.67 -15.35
N SER A 56 -4.83 -17.92 -15.10
CA SER A 56 -3.50 -18.45 -14.74
C SER A 56 -3.28 -18.49 -13.22
N VAL A 57 -2.33 -19.32 -12.78
CA VAL A 57 -1.73 -19.32 -11.44
C VAL A 57 -0.22 -19.41 -11.62
N VAL A 58 0.52 -18.52 -10.98
CA VAL A 58 1.98 -18.46 -11.07
C VAL A 58 2.55 -18.91 -9.74
N PHE A 59 3.48 -19.84 -9.79
CA PHE A 59 4.14 -20.41 -8.64
C PHE A 59 5.63 -20.13 -8.63
N HIS A 60 6.17 -19.91 -7.44
CA HIS A 60 7.60 -19.93 -7.17
C HIS A 60 7.93 -21.20 -6.37
N GLN A 61 8.71 -22.10 -6.97
CA GLN A 61 9.17 -23.32 -6.33
C GLN A 61 10.48 -23.05 -5.59
N HIS A 62 10.52 -23.35 -4.30
CA HIS A 62 11.73 -23.23 -3.48
C HIS A 62 11.76 -24.29 -2.40
N THR A 63 12.93 -24.50 -1.79
CA THR A 63 13.08 -25.41 -0.65
C THR A 63 13.13 -24.60 0.64
N ASP A 64 12.17 -24.81 1.51
CA ASP A 64 12.13 -24.27 2.87
C ASP A 64 12.86 -25.22 3.83
N SER A 65 13.62 -24.65 4.77
CA SER A 65 14.44 -25.40 5.72
C SER A 65 13.63 -26.26 6.70
N GLU A 66 12.38 -25.89 7.00
CA GLU A 66 11.51 -26.58 7.95
C GLU A 66 10.42 -27.41 7.25
N GLN A 67 9.91 -26.93 6.10
CA GLN A 67 8.74 -27.50 5.44
C GLN A 67 9.06 -28.30 4.17
N GLY A 68 10.33 -28.32 3.74
CA GLY A 68 10.77 -29.05 2.55
C GLY A 68 10.46 -28.28 1.27
N GLU A 69 10.15 -28.99 0.17
CA GLU A 69 9.77 -28.32 -1.08
C GLU A 69 8.44 -27.59 -0.94
N MET A 70 8.45 -26.31 -1.30
CA MET A 70 7.33 -25.39 -1.20
C MET A 70 6.98 -24.81 -2.57
N LEU A 71 5.68 -24.57 -2.76
CA LEU A 71 5.14 -23.99 -3.99
C LEU A 71 4.33 -22.72 -3.65
N ASP A 72 5.01 -21.59 -3.68
CA ASP A 72 4.46 -20.28 -3.30
C ASP A 72 3.58 -19.72 -4.41
N ILE A 73 2.36 -19.31 -4.07
CA ILE A 73 1.45 -18.64 -5.01
C ILE A 73 1.88 -17.18 -5.19
N VAL A 74 2.47 -16.86 -6.34
CA VAL A 74 2.90 -15.51 -6.72
C VAL A 74 1.77 -14.73 -7.41
N ASP A 75 0.96 -15.40 -8.23
CA ASP A 75 -0.24 -14.83 -8.85
C ASP A 75 -1.43 -15.80 -8.78
N GLY A 76 -2.65 -15.28 -8.78
CA GLY A 76 -3.89 -16.07 -8.67
C GLY A 76 -4.31 -16.39 -7.23
N GLN A 77 -3.58 -15.89 -6.22
CA GLN A 77 -3.82 -16.11 -4.78
C GLN A 77 -5.30 -15.97 -4.37
N GLN A 78 -5.95 -14.86 -4.71
CA GLN A 78 -7.32 -14.55 -4.29
C GLN A 78 -8.33 -15.58 -4.81
N ARG A 79 -8.12 -16.02 -6.05
CA ARG A 79 -8.96 -17.01 -6.73
C ARG A 79 -8.71 -18.40 -6.17
N THR A 80 -7.45 -18.81 -6.04
CA THR A 80 -7.08 -20.11 -5.45
C THR A 80 -7.60 -20.24 -4.02
N LEU A 81 -7.45 -19.20 -3.20
CA LEU A 81 -7.96 -19.20 -1.82
C LEU A 81 -9.49 -19.29 -1.76
N THR A 82 -10.19 -18.62 -2.67
CA THR A 82 -11.66 -18.72 -2.77
C THR A 82 -12.11 -20.12 -3.20
N LEU A 83 -11.39 -20.76 -4.12
CA LEU A 83 -11.64 -22.16 -4.51
C LEU A 83 -11.40 -23.12 -3.34
N MET A 84 -10.31 -22.95 -2.57
CA MET A 84 -10.04 -23.70 -1.34
C MET A 84 -11.22 -23.58 -0.35
N LEU A 85 -11.70 -22.36 -0.09
CA LEU A 85 -12.85 -22.11 0.79
C LEU A 85 -14.15 -22.73 0.28
N THR A 86 -14.36 -22.71 -1.04
CA THR A 86 -15.56 -23.28 -1.68
C THR A 86 -15.59 -24.80 -1.51
N VAL A 87 -14.46 -25.47 -1.79
CA VAL A 87 -14.35 -26.92 -1.61
C VAL A 87 -14.39 -27.32 -0.14
N LYS A 88 -13.80 -26.52 0.76
CA LYS A 88 -13.95 -26.73 2.21
C LYS A 88 -15.42 -26.69 2.65
N ALA A 89 -16.20 -25.73 2.15
CA ALA A 89 -17.62 -25.64 2.43
C ALA A 89 -18.40 -26.86 1.88
N LEU A 90 -18.04 -27.38 0.70
CA LEU A 90 -18.63 -28.60 0.14
C LEU A 90 -18.33 -29.84 1.00
N ILE A 91 -17.10 -29.97 1.49
CA ILE A 91 -16.70 -31.05 2.40
C ILE A 91 -17.53 -31.00 3.69
N GLU A 92 -17.78 -29.81 4.25
CA GLU A 92 -18.65 -29.67 5.43
C GLU A 92 -20.11 -30.07 5.16
N VAL A 93 -20.65 -29.73 3.98
CA VAL A 93 -22.01 -30.16 3.60
C VAL A 93 -22.08 -31.68 3.52
N LEU A 94 -21.10 -32.32 2.88
CA LEU A 94 -21.00 -33.78 2.78
C LEU A 94 -20.91 -34.44 4.17
N ASP A 95 -20.13 -33.87 5.10
CA ASP A 95 -20.03 -34.38 6.46
C ASP A 95 -21.33 -34.29 7.24
N ASN A 96 -22.04 -33.17 7.13
CA ASN A 96 -23.32 -33.00 7.81
C ASN A 96 -24.37 -33.98 7.29
N GLU A 97 -24.35 -34.28 5.99
CA GLU A 97 -25.21 -35.32 5.43
C GLU A 97 -24.86 -36.71 5.96
N ASN A 98 -23.58 -37.07 5.98
CA ASN A 98 -23.13 -38.36 6.52
C ASN A 98 -23.50 -38.53 8.01
N ARG A 99 -23.40 -37.46 8.81
CA ARG A 99 -23.78 -37.46 10.23
C ARG A 99 -25.29 -37.57 10.45
N SER A 100 -26.10 -37.07 9.53
CA SER A 100 -27.56 -37.07 9.65
C SER A 100 -28.21 -38.45 9.51
N GLY A 101 -27.44 -39.50 9.19
CA GLY A 101 -27.91 -40.89 9.18
C GLY A 101 -28.93 -41.21 8.09
N LYS A 102 -29.14 -40.32 7.11
CA LYS A 102 -30.00 -40.61 5.95
C LYS A 102 -29.30 -41.64 5.07
N GLU A 103 -29.82 -42.87 5.05
CA GLU A 103 -29.28 -44.04 4.32
C GLU A 103 -29.04 -43.82 2.81
N LYS A 104 -29.58 -42.74 2.23
CA LYS A 104 -29.16 -42.18 0.95
C LYS A 104 -28.91 -40.69 1.13
N SER A 105 -27.66 -40.24 0.97
CA SER A 105 -27.42 -38.79 0.81
C SER A 105 -28.13 -38.33 -0.45
N ILE A 106 -29.08 -37.41 -0.25
CA ILE A 106 -30.01 -36.95 -1.29
C ILE A 106 -29.27 -36.05 -2.29
N ARG A 107 -28.24 -35.34 -1.82
CA ARG A 107 -27.49 -34.36 -2.59
C ARG A 107 -26.27 -34.95 -3.31
N PHE A 108 -25.50 -35.81 -2.66
CA PHE A 108 -24.30 -36.40 -3.24
C PHE A 108 -24.57 -37.84 -3.65
N GLN A 109 -25.24 -38.10 -4.76
CA GLN A 109 -25.54 -39.48 -5.21
C GLN A 109 -24.33 -40.13 -5.89
N ARG A 110 -23.43 -39.32 -6.47
CA ARG A 110 -22.21 -39.77 -7.16
C ARG A 110 -21.10 -40.14 -6.17
N GLN A 111 -20.77 -41.43 -6.14
CA GLN A 111 -19.69 -41.98 -5.31
C GLN A 111 -18.32 -41.34 -5.62
N ASP A 112 -18.04 -41.10 -6.91
CA ASP A 112 -16.77 -40.52 -7.37
C ASP A 112 -16.56 -39.10 -6.84
N LEU A 113 -17.61 -38.28 -6.76
CA LEU A 113 -17.52 -36.92 -6.20
C LEU A 113 -17.27 -36.93 -4.69
N ARG A 114 -17.91 -37.87 -3.97
CA ARG A 114 -17.66 -38.03 -2.52
C ARG A 114 -16.20 -38.39 -2.26
N GLU A 115 -15.64 -39.34 -2.99
CA GLU A 115 -14.24 -39.75 -2.87
C GLU A 115 -13.29 -38.61 -3.22
N GLN A 116 -13.56 -37.87 -4.29
CA GLN A 116 -12.77 -36.69 -4.67
C GLN A 116 -12.74 -35.62 -3.57
N LEU A 117 -13.89 -35.30 -2.97
CA LEU A 117 -13.98 -34.34 -1.86
C LEU A 117 -13.23 -34.82 -0.62
N GLN A 118 -13.31 -36.12 -0.29
CA GLN A 118 -12.57 -36.69 0.84
C GLN A 118 -11.05 -36.66 0.62
N VAL A 119 -10.57 -36.96 -0.59
CA VAL A 119 -9.14 -36.85 -0.92
C VAL A 119 -8.63 -35.41 -0.79
N LEU A 120 -9.44 -34.41 -1.16
CA LEU A 120 -9.08 -33.00 -1.04
C LEU A 120 -9.05 -32.49 0.42
N ARG A 121 -9.67 -33.19 1.38
CA ARG A 121 -9.68 -32.77 2.79
C ARG A 121 -8.27 -32.58 3.35
N GLY A 122 -7.40 -33.58 3.19
CA GLY A 122 -6.04 -33.55 3.72
C GLY A 122 -5.23 -32.37 3.21
N PRO A 123 -5.08 -32.19 1.88
CA PRO A 123 -4.38 -31.05 1.29
C PRO A 123 -4.97 -29.69 1.70
N ILE A 124 -6.31 -29.55 1.71
CA ILE A 124 -6.97 -28.29 2.09
C ILE A 124 -6.71 -27.97 3.56
N ASP A 125 -6.87 -28.93 4.46
CA ASP A 125 -6.66 -28.69 5.90
C ASP A 125 -5.18 -28.40 6.19
N ALA A 126 -4.25 -29.10 5.54
CA ALA A 126 -2.81 -28.81 5.63
C ALA A 126 -2.47 -27.40 5.12
N PHE A 127 -3.02 -27.00 3.96
CA PHE A 127 -2.85 -25.66 3.42
C PHE A 127 -3.35 -24.60 4.42
N MET A 128 -4.56 -24.77 4.95
CA MET A 128 -5.18 -23.82 5.88
C MET A 128 -4.44 -23.73 7.23
N GLN A 129 -3.90 -24.84 7.74
CA GLN A 129 -3.09 -24.87 8.96
C GLN A 129 -1.74 -24.16 8.80
N ARG A 130 -1.15 -24.23 7.61
CA ARG A 130 0.12 -23.58 7.28
C ARG A 130 -0.03 -22.06 7.12
N GLN A 131 -1.18 -21.59 6.64
CA GLN A 131 -1.37 -20.17 6.35
C GLN A 131 -1.55 -19.32 7.61
N ARG A 132 -0.99 -18.10 7.59
CA ARG A 132 -1.29 -17.05 8.56
C ARG A 132 -1.86 -15.84 7.83
N PHE A 133 -2.95 -15.28 8.34
CA PHE A 133 -3.60 -14.10 7.78
C PHE A 133 -3.53 -12.95 8.79
N PRO A 134 -2.43 -12.16 8.80
CA PRO A 134 -2.20 -11.15 9.83
C PRO A 134 -3.09 -9.89 9.70
N SER A 135 -3.66 -9.66 8.52
CA SER A 135 -4.50 -8.48 8.25
C SER A 135 -5.93 -8.69 8.74
N ARG A 136 -6.45 -7.74 9.53
CA ARG A 136 -7.86 -7.72 9.99
C ARG A 136 -8.85 -7.71 8.83
N ASP A 137 -8.54 -7.00 7.75
CA ASP A 137 -9.37 -6.96 6.55
C ASP A 137 -9.42 -8.35 5.89
N SER A 138 -8.28 -9.04 5.83
CA SER A 138 -8.21 -10.41 5.33
C SER A 138 -9.07 -11.35 6.17
N GLU A 139 -8.94 -11.30 7.50
CA GLU A 139 -9.73 -12.11 8.41
C GLU A 139 -11.23 -11.88 8.23
N PHE A 140 -11.65 -10.61 8.19
CA PHE A 140 -13.04 -10.21 7.97
C PHE A 140 -13.57 -10.71 6.62
N ASN A 141 -12.82 -10.49 5.54
CA ASN A 141 -13.21 -10.90 4.19
C ASN A 141 -13.28 -12.42 4.07
N LEU A 142 -12.30 -13.15 4.62
CA LEU A 142 -12.28 -14.62 4.62
C LEU A 142 -13.49 -15.18 5.37
N ARG A 143 -13.77 -14.67 6.58
CA ARG A 143 -14.92 -15.11 7.37
C ARG A 143 -16.23 -14.81 6.66
N ARG A 144 -16.43 -13.58 6.17
CA ARG A 144 -17.64 -13.17 5.45
C ARG A 144 -17.85 -14.05 4.22
N ASN A 145 -16.83 -14.19 3.38
CA ASN A 145 -16.93 -14.94 2.13
C ASN A 145 -17.12 -16.43 2.41
N TYR A 146 -16.48 -17.00 3.44
CA TYR A 146 -16.72 -18.39 3.81
C TYR A 146 -18.18 -18.65 4.23
N LEU A 147 -18.78 -17.75 5.02
CA LEU A 147 -20.20 -17.86 5.39
C LEU A 147 -21.13 -17.73 4.18
N GLU A 148 -20.78 -16.90 3.21
CA GLU A 148 -21.52 -16.77 1.94
C GLU A 148 -21.39 -18.05 1.10
N LEU A 149 -20.18 -18.56 0.91
CA LEU A 149 -19.89 -19.81 0.22
C LEU A 149 -20.66 -20.98 0.83
N ARG A 150 -20.66 -21.12 2.16
CA ARG A 150 -21.45 -22.15 2.87
C ARG A 150 -22.94 -22.08 2.54
N ARG A 151 -23.51 -20.88 2.38
CA ARG A 151 -24.92 -20.73 1.96
C ARG A 151 -25.10 -21.12 0.51
N LEU A 152 -24.22 -20.65 -0.38
CA LEU A 152 -24.32 -20.91 -1.82
C LEU A 152 -24.17 -22.39 -2.15
N VAL A 153 -23.16 -23.07 -1.60
CA VAL A 153 -22.96 -24.51 -1.85
C VAL A 153 -23.94 -25.40 -1.10
N ALA A 154 -24.77 -24.84 -0.19
CA ALA A 154 -25.84 -25.55 0.47
C ALA A 154 -27.19 -25.43 -0.26
N ARG A 155 -27.31 -24.51 -1.21
CA ARG A 155 -28.54 -24.29 -1.98
C ARG A 155 -28.84 -25.42 -2.97
N PRO A 156 -30.10 -25.78 -3.23
CA PRO A 156 -30.45 -26.83 -4.19
C PRO A 156 -29.97 -26.57 -5.61
N GLU A 157 -29.84 -25.29 -6.01
CA GLU A 157 -29.36 -24.91 -7.33
C GLU A 157 -27.88 -25.26 -7.56
N PHE A 158 -27.11 -25.48 -6.49
CA PHE A 158 -25.72 -25.94 -6.57
C PHE A 158 -25.64 -27.47 -6.44
N ASP A 159 -25.97 -28.16 -7.53
CA ASP A 159 -26.11 -29.62 -7.59
C ASP A 159 -24.79 -30.36 -7.91
N GLU A 160 -24.87 -31.69 -8.08
CA GLU A 160 -23.70 -32.52 -8.40
C GLU A 160 -23.08 -32.21 -9.77
N GLN A 161 -23.87 -31.70 -10.72
CA GLN A 161 -23.32 -31.30 -12.01
C GLN A 161 -22.46 -30.05 -11.86
N GLN A 162 -22.88 -29.09 -11.03
CA GLN A 162 -22.06 -27.92 -10.69
C GLN A 162 -20.81 -28.29 -9.89
N ILE A 163 -20.91 -29.25 -8.97
CA ILE A 163 -19.75 -29.74 -8.21
C ILE A 163 -18.73 -30.42 -9.14
N ASP A 164 -19.19 -31.30 -10.04
CA ASP A 164 -18.34 -31.97 -11.02
C ASP A 164 -17.71 -30.95 -11.99
N PHE A 165 -18.49 -29.98 -12.45
CA PHE A 165 -18.01 -28.90 -13.30
C PHE A 165 -16.91 -28.10 -12.60
N LEU A 166 -17.12 -27.70 -11.34
CA LEU A 166 -16.13 -26.99 -10.54
C LEU A 166 -14.84 -27.81 -10.37
N LEU A 167 -14.93 -29.07 -9.98
CA LEU A 167 -13.74 -29.88 -9.65
C LEU A 167 -12.96 -30.34 -10.89
N ASN A 168 -13.67 -30.73 -11.95
CA ASN A 168 -13.10 -31.49 -13.06
C ASN A 168 -13.05 -30.72 -14.38
N ARG A 169 -13.94 -29.75 -14.61
CA ARG A 169 -13.99 -29.00 -15.88
C ARG A 169 -13.54 -27.55 -15.76
N CYS A 170 -13.59 -26.96 -14.58
CA CYS A 170 -12.90 -25.70 -14.33
C CYS A 170 -11.39 -25.95 -14.23
N GLN A 171 -10.63 -25.18 -14.99
CA GLN A 171 -9.19 -25.36 -15.15
C GLN A 171 -8.43 -24.05 -15.03
N VAL A 172 -7.20 -24.16 -14.55
CA VAL A 172 -6.22 -23.07 -14.51
C VAL A 172 -5.01 -23.42 -15.38
N VAL A 173 -4.27 -22.39 -15.80
CA VAL A 173 -2.95 -22.55 -16.41
C VAL A 173 -1.90 -22.30 -15.35
N CYS A 174 -1.15 -23.32 -14.98
CA CYS A 174 -0.12 -23.26 -13.95
C CYS A 174 1.25 -22.97 -14.58
N PHE A 175 1.93 -21.96 -14.04
CA PHE A 175 3.32 -21.62 -14.36
C PHE A 175 4.16 -21.89 -13.12
N VAL A 176 5.19 -22.74 -13.21
CA VAL A 176 6.11 -23.01 -12.10
C VAL A 176 7.48 -22.45 -12.47
N LEU A 177 8.00 -21.57 -11.62
CA LEU A 177 9.26 -20.88 -11.81
C LEU A 177 10.17 -21.12 -10.60
N GLN A 178 11.47 -21.28 -10.84
CA GLN A 178 12.48 -21.47 -9.79
C GLN A 178 13.06 -20.13 -9.30
N ASP A 179 12.96 -19.07 -10.12
CA ASP A 179 13.40 -17.72 -9.75
C ASP A 179 12.20 -16.84 -9.41
N ILE A 180 12.19 -16.34 -8.17
CA ILE A 180 11.15 -15.43 -7.66
C ILE A 180 11.05 -14.12 -8.48
N SER A 181 12.16 -13.63 -9.02
CA SER A 181 12.25 -12.43 -9.85
C SER A 181 11.50 -12.63 -11.16
N GLU A 182 11.69 -13.79 -11.81
CA GLU A 182 10.93 -14.16 -13.01
C GLU A 182 9.44 -14.30 -12.71
N ALA A 183 9.09 -14.89 -11.56
CA ALA A 183 7.70 -15.00 -11.13
C ALA A 183 7.03 -13.63 -10.95
N PHE A 184 7.73 -12.66 -10.36
CA PHE A 184 7.25 -11.29 -10.27
C PHE A 184 7.17 -10.59 -11.62
N GLN A 185 8.12 -10.81 -12.54
CA GLN A 185 8.04 -10.26 -13.90
C GLN A 185 6.81 -10.79 -14.65
N PHE A 186 6.52 -12.08 -14.49
CA PHE A 186 5.36 -12.68 -15.09
C PHE A 186 4.07 -12.07 -14.52
N PHE A 187 3.98 -11.92 -13.19
CA PHE A 187 2.88 -11.22 -12.51
C PHE A 187 2.68 -9.78 -13.03
N ASP A 188 3.74 -8.99 -13.11
CA ASP A 188 3.70 -7.60 -13.59
C ASP A 188 3.14 -7.55 -15.02
N SER A 189 3.64 -8.43 -15.90
CA SER A 189 3.27 -8.47 -17.32
C SER A 189 1.80 -8.87 -17.55
N GLN A 190 1.26 -9.79 -16.73
CA GLN A 190 -0.13 -10.22 -16.82
C GLN A 190 -1.08 -9.14 -16.30
N ASN A 191 -0.76 -8.54 -15.16
CA ASN A 191 -1.60 -7.49 -14.58
C ASN A 191 -1.52 -6.18 -15.36
N ALA A 192 -0.41 -5.92 -16.08
CA ALA A 192 -0.31 -4.76 -16.95
C ALA A 192 -1.35 -4.75 -18.08
N ARG A 193 -1.89 -5.91 -18.48
CA ARG A 193 -2.91 -6.09 -19.52
C ARG A 193 -4.34 -6.27 -18.99
N GLY A 194 -4.50 -6.44 -17.67
CA GLY A 194 -5.78 -6.73 -16.99
C GLY A 194 -6.34 -5.56 -16.18
N ARG A 195 -7.13 -5.84 -15.12
CA ARG A 195 -7.60 -4.81 -14.18
C ARG A 195 -6.39 -4.21 -13.45
N ASP A 196 -6.18 -2.91 -13.59
CA ASP A 196 -5.00 -2.23 -13.05
C ASP A 196 -4.87 -2.45 -11.53
N LEU A 197 -3.67 -2.88 -11.13
CA LEU A 197 -3.23 -2.87 -9.74
C LEU A 197 -3.07 -1.44 -9.24
N ALA A 198 -3.25 -1.24 -7.94
CA ALA A 198 -2.94 0.05 -7.34
C ALA A 198 -1.43 0.35 -7.49
N PRO A 199 -1.01 1.62 -7.66
CA PRO A 199 0.41 1.96 -7.82
C PRO A 199 1.31 1.40 -6.71
N HIS A 200 0.85 1.39 -5.46
CA HIS A 200 1.59 0.83 -4.34
C HIS A 200 1.75 -0.69 -4.43
N ASP A 201 0.79 -1.43 -4.99
CA ASP A 201 0.93 -2.88 -5.22
C ASP A 201 2.02 -3.16 -6.28
N LEU A 202 2.09 -2.33 -7.33
CA LEU A 202 3.14 -2.42 -8.36
C LEU A 202 4.52 -2.12 -7.79
N LEU A 203 4.63 -1.09 -6.94
CA LEU A 203 5.87 -0.78 -6.24
C LEU A 203 6.31 -1.93 -5.34
N LYS A 204 5.39 -2.46 -4.53
CA LYS A 204 5.70 -3.59 -3.65
C LYS A 204 6.27 -4.78 -4.44
N ALA A 205 5.62 -5.19 -5.53
CA ALA A 205 6.10 -6.28 -6.37
C ALA A 205 7.49 -6.00 -6.96
N PHE A 206 7.70 -4.78 -7.48
CA PHE A 206 8.99 -4.36 -8.01
C PHE A 206 10.09 -4.42 -6.94
N HIS A 207 9.87 -3.81 -5.77
CA HIS A 207 10.91 -3.74 -4.74
C HIS A 207 11.17 -5.10 -4.08
N LEU A 208 10.19 -6.00 -3.97
CA LEU A 208 10.39 -7.38 -3.50
C LEU A 208 11.36 -8.19 -4.38
N ARG A 209 11.34 -7.95 -5.70
CA ARG A 209 12.27 -8.53 -6.68
C ARG A 209 13.68 -7.95 -6.57
N GLU A 210 13.78 -6.71 -6.12
CA GLU A 210 15.03 -5.96 -6.03
C GLU A 210 15.77 -6.15 -4.71
N PHE A 211 15.32 -7.05 -3.81
CA PHE A 211 16.13 -7.45 -2.66
C PHE A 211 17.42 -8.14 -3.09
N ALA A 212 18.49 -7.89 -2.35
CA ALA A 212 19.72 -8.65 -2.50
C ALA A 212 19.51 -10.10 -2.01
N GLY A 213 20.24 -11.06 -2.61
CA GLY A 213 20.11 -12.47 -2.24
C GLY A 213 20.41 -12.74 -0.76
N HIS A 214 21.38 -12.02 -0.19
CA HIS A 214 21.78 -12.14 1.22
C HIS A 214 20.79 -11.48 2.19
N GLU A 215 19.84 -10.68 1.70
CA GLU A 215 18.78 -10.03 2.50
C GLU A 215 17.43 -10.79 2.41
N ALA A 216 17.41 -11.98 1.80
CA ALA A 216 16.17 -12.73 1.59
C ALA A 216 15.40 -13.00 2.90
N ASN A 217 16.11 -13.24 3.99
CA ASN A 217 15.56 -13.42 5.35
C ASN A 217 14.91 -12.14 5.91
N LEU A 218 15.32 -10.96 5.47
CA LEU A 218 14.78 -9.66 5.93
C LEU A 218 13.48 -9.27 5.21
N LYS A 219 13.12 -9.94 4.11
CA LYS A 219 11.92 -9.60 3.30
C LYS A 219 10.64 -9.54 4.12
N ALA A 220 10.42 -10.55 4.97
CA ALA A 220 9.20 -10.65 5.76
C ALA A 220 9.08 -9.50 6.76
N GLU A 221 10.18 -9.15 7.43
CA GLU A 221 10.23 -8.05 8.39
C GLU A 221 10.04 -6.70 7.70
N ALA A 222 10.79 -6.43 6.63
CA ALA A 222 10.75 -5.17 5.89
C ALA A 222 9.36 -4.86 5.31
N VAL A 223 8.59 -5.88 4.91
CA VAL A 223 7.26 -5.72 4.31
C VAL A 223 6.14 -5.80 5.36
N ALA A 224 6.44 -6.19 6.60
CA ALA A 224 5.42 -6.37 7.63
C ALA A 224 4.67 -5.08 7.97
N HIS A 225 5.35 -3.92 7.99
CA HIS A 225 4.68 -2.63 8.21
C HIS A 225 3.74 -2.31 7.04
N TRP A 226 4.24 -2.46 5.82
CA TRP A 226 3.49 -2.23 4.59
C TRP A 226 2.18 -3.05 4.54
N GLU A 227 2.22 -4.34 4.89
CA GLU A 227 1.01 -5.19 4.89
C GLU A 227 0.02 -4.88 6.00
N ARG A 228 0.48 -4.25 7.08
CA ARG A 228 -0.38 -3.86 8.21
C ARG A 228 -1.18 -2.60 7.90
N LEU A 229 -0.68 -1.73 7.03
CA LEU A 229 -1.35 -0.49 6.68
C LEU A 229 -2.58 -0.74 5.79
N PRO A 230 -3.69 0.00 6.03
CA PRO A 230 -4.80 0.04 5.09
C PRO A 230 -4.36 0.50 3.71
N SER A 231 -4.96 -0.07 2.66
CA SER A 231 -4.59 0.24 1.27
C SER A 231 -4.72 1.72 0.92
N ASP A 232 -5.74 2.39 1.47
CA ASP A 232 -6.01 3.80 1.23
C ASP A 232 -4.99 4.69 1.93
N GLU A 233 -4.46 4.29 3.10
CA GLU A 233 -3.40 5.02 3.79
C GLU A 233 -2.09 4.96 3.00
N LEU A 234 -1.71 3.78 2.48
CA LEU A 234 -0.57 3.65 1.56
C LEU A 234 -0.78 4.47 0.28
N ALA A 235 -1.96 4.39 -0.33
CA ALA A 235 -2.26 5.19 -1.51
C ALA A 235 -2.14 6.70 -1.23
N ASN A 236 -2.62 7.16 -0.07
CA ASN A 236 -2.51 8.55 0.36
C ASN A 236 -1.07 8.96 0.65
N LEU A 237 -0.27 8.10 1.31
CA LEU A 237 1.15 8.35 1.57
C LEU A 237 1.88 8.68 0.26
N PHE A 238 1.75 7.81 -0.74
CA PHE A 238 2.39 8.01 -2.03
C PHE A 238 1.79 9.19 -2.79
N ALA A 239 0.46 9.24 -2.96
CA ALA A 239 -0.18 10.20 -3.85
C ALA A 239 -0.24 11.63 -3.28
N LEU A 240 -0.42 11.79 -1.97
CA LEU A 240 -0.62 13.09 -1.32
C LEU A 240 0.67 13.68 -0.75
N TYR A 241 1.69 12.86 -0.47
CA TYR A 241 2.94 13.33 0.14
C TYR A 241 4.15 13.03 -0.74
N LEU A 242 4.54 11.76 -0.86
CA LEU A 242 5.83 11.39 -1.46
C LEU A 242 5.93 11.82 -2.94
N TYR A 243 4.91 11.50 -3.74
CA TYR A 243 4.89 11.83 -5.17
C TYR A 243 4.88 13.34 -5.40
N ARG A 244 4.06 14.06 -4.61
CA ARG A 244 3.91 15.51 -4.72
C ARG A 244 5.16 16.26 -4.36
N VAL A 245 5.78 15.93 -3.22
CA VAL A 245 7.03 16.55 -2.80
C VAL A 245 8.10 16.35 -3.88
N ARG A 246 8.31 15.11 -4.35
CA ARG A 246 9.33 14.81 -5.37
C ARG A 246 9.11 15.58 -6.68
N GLN A 247 7.89 15.55 -7.23
CA GLN A 247 7.57 16.26 -8.47
C GLN A 247 7.66 17.78 -8.31
N TRP A 248 7.08 18.35 -7.25
CA TRP A 248 7.10 19.78 -7.03
C TRP A 248 8.50 20.29 -6.71
N ALA A 249 9.32 19.53 -5.99
CA ALA A 249 10.73 19.87 -5.77
C ALA A 249 11.47 20.01 -7.11
N GLU A 250 11.17 19.17 -8.10
CA GLU A 250 11.69 19.28 -9.48
C GLU A 250 11.02 20.36 -10.34
N GLY A 251 9.96 21.01 -9.86
CA GLY A 251 9.17 21.96 -10.64
C GLY A 251 8.28 21.30 -11.70
N LYS A 252 7.88 20.05 -11.47
CA LYS A 252 6.96 19.28 -12.33
C LYS A 252 5.58 19.17 -11.70
N SER A 253 4.55 19.02 -12.55
CA SER A 253 3.16 18.82 -12.10
C SER A 253 2.99 17.51 -11.30
N ALA A 254 2.15 17.55 -10.27
CA ALA A 254 1.92 16.43 -9.36
C ALA A 254 0.42 16.17 -9.09
N ARG A 255 -0.43 16.35 -10.10
CA ARG A 255 -1.89 16.24 -9.95
C ARG A 255 -2.35 14.83 -9.59
N TYR A 256 -1.87 13.83 -10.34
CA TYR A 256 -2.32 12.45 -10.22
C TYR A 256 -1.13 11.51 -10.09
N PHE A 257 -1.20 10.59 -9.13
CA PHE A 257 -0.27 9.49 -9.01
C PHE A 257 -0.97 8.22 -9.46
N GLY A 258 -0.55 7.67 -10.60
CA GLY A 258 -1.06 6.44 -11.17
C GLY A 258 0.07 5.50 -11.58
N LYS A 259 -0.27 4.53 -12.43
CA LYS A 259 0.66 3.53 -12.95
C LYS A 259 1.81 4.14 -13.76
N GLY A 260 1.56 5.26 -14.46
CA GLY A 260 2.57 5.94 -15.29
C GLY A 260 3.68 6.61 -14.47
N GLU A 261 3.41 6.89 -13.19
CA GLU A 261 4.32 7.62 -12.31
C GLU A 261 5.08 6.70 -11.34
N VAL A 262 4.80 5.40 -11.35
CA VAL A 262 5.46 4.39 -10.50
C VAL A 262 6.97 4.38 -10.68
N ASP A 263 7.46 4.67 -11.90
CA ASP A 263 8.89 4.69 -12.20
C ASP A 263 9.66 5.75 -11.41
N LEU A 264 9.00 6.81 -10.91
CA LEU A 264 9.63 7.80 -10.02
C LEU A 264 10.16 7.17 -8.72
N PHE A 265 9.54 6.06 -8.31
CA PHE A 265 9.90 5.32 -7.11
C PHE A 265 10.78 4.11 -7.39
N LYS A 266 11.25 3.92 -8.62
CA LYS A 266 12.25 2.92 -8.98
C LYS A 266 13.60 3.60 -9.13
N GLY A 267 14.59 3.15 -8.36
CA GLY A 267 15.94 3.69 -8.40
C GLY A 267 16.97 2.60 -8.60
N VAL A 268 18.00 2.58 -7.74
CA VAL A 268 19.15 1.68 -7.90
C VAL A 268 19.11 0.51 -6.92
N ASN A 269 19.48 -0.67 -7.42
CA ASN A 269 19.85 -1.78 -6.56
C ASN A 269 21.35 -1.68 -6.29
N LEU A 270 21.75 -1.46 -5.04
CA LEU A 270 23.15 -1.20 -4.69
C LEU A 270 24.05 -2.43 -4.96
N ASP A 271 23.54 -3.65 -4.86
CA ASP A 271 24.32 -4.87 -5.14
C ASP A 271 24.52 -5.15 -6.64
N ARG A 272 23.56 -4.73 -7.47
CA ARG A 272 23.59 -4.98 -8.92
C ARG A 272 24.15 -3.82 -9.73
N VAL A 273 24.02 -2.59 -9.23
CA VAL A 273 24.55 -1.41 -9.90
C VAL A 273 26.08 -1.43 -9.86
N GLY A 274 26.72 -1.03 -10.96
CA GLY A 274 28.18 -0.88 -11.00
C GLY A 274 28.68 0.16 -9.98
N HIS A 275 30.01 0.23 -9.83
CA HIS A 275 30.69 1.21 -8.98
C HIS A 275 30.70 2.60 -9.62
N TYR A 276 29.53 3.22 -9.70
CA TYR A 276 29.38 4.57 -10.20
C TYR A 276 29.55 5.60 -9.08
N PRO A 277 30.31 6.69 -9.29
CA PRO A 277 30.55 7.69 -8.24
C PRO A 277 29.29 8.27 -7.59
N TYR A 278 28.20 8.42 -8.35
CA TYR A 278 26.95 8.98 -7.85
C TYR A 278 26.19 8.07 -6.86
N VAL A 279 26.53 6.78 -6.78
CA VAL A 279 25.91 5.84 -5.84
C VAL A 279 26.77 5.54 -4.62
N GLU A 280 28.04 5.95 -4.61
CA GLU A 280 29.00 5.58 -3.57
C GLU A 280 28.57 6.09 -2.18
N SER A 281 28.03 7.30 -2.08
CA SER A 281 27.52 7.82 -0.79
C SER A 281 26.38 6.98 -0.23
N LEU A 282 25.46 6.53 -1.09
CA LEU A 282 24.34 5.66 -0.70
C LEU A 282 24.81 4.26 -0.36
N ARG A 283 25.81 3.73 -1.08
CA ARG A 283 26.44 2.43 -0.79
C ARG A 283 27.12 2.44 0.57
N ILE A 284 27.90 3.48 0.86
CA ILE A 284 28.55 3.68 2.16
C ILE A 284 27.50 3.75 3.26
N ALA A 285 26.47 4.60 3.10
CA ALA A 285 25.40 4.72 4.10
C ALA A 285 24.67 3.38 4.34
N HIS A 286 24.37 2.64 3.26
CA HIS A 286 23.67 1.36 3.34
C HIS A 286 24.46 0.34 4.17
N HIS A 287 25.73 0.10 3.82
CA HIS A 287 26.54 -0.89 4.54
C HIS A 287 26.92 -0.42 5.94
N PHE A 288 27.20 0.87 6.13
CA PHE A 288 27.56 1.40 7.44
C PHE A 288 26.42 1.28 8.45
N VAL A 289 25.18 1.60 8.05
CA VAL A 289 24.01 1.48 8.92
C VAL A 289 23.79 0.02 9.35
N ASP A 290 23.91 -0.93 8.42
CA ASP A 290 23.73 -2.35 8.74
C ASP A 290 24.87 -2.88 9.60
N GLU A 291 26.11 -2.52 9.30
CA GLU A 291 27.27 -2.86 10.12
C GLU A 291 27.09 -2.33 11.54
N TYR A 292 26.79 -1.03 11.70
CA TYR A 292 26.55 -0.38 12.99
C TYR A 292 25.49 -1.12 13.80
N ASN A 293 24.34 -1.44 13.20
CA ASN A 293 23.24 -2.12 13.88
C ASN A 293 23.57 -3.59 14.23
N SER A 294 24.50 -4.22 13.51
CA SER A 294 24.95 -5.59 13.77
C SER A 294 26.00 -5.70 14.87
N GLN A 295 26.63 -4.59 15.29
CA GLN A 295 27.69 -4.59 16.29
C GLN A 295 27.22 -5.12 17.65
N TYR A 296 28.07 -5.90 18.32
CA TYR A 296 27.75 -6.50 19.62
C TYR A 296 27.37 -5.46 20.68
N GLN A 297 28.00 -4.28 20.64
CA GLN A 297 27.76 -3.16 21.53
C GLN A 297 26.27 -2.73 21.52
N ARG A 298 25.58 -2.84 20.39
CA ARG A 298 24.14 -2.49 20.29
C ARG A 298 23.27 -3.41 21.13
N LYS A 299 23.71 -4.64 21.42
CA LYS A 299 23.03 -5.56 22.36
C LYS A 299 23.21 -5.14 23.82
N ILE A 300 24.21 -4.30 24.11
CA ILE A 300 24.51 -3.80 25.47
C ILE A 300 23.77 -2.49 25.71
N ASP A 301 23.91 -1.52 24.80
CA ASP A 301 23.36 -0.17 24.99
C ASP A 301 21.96 0.03 24.37
N GLY A 302 21.50 -0.91 23.53
CA GLY A 302 20.19 -0.86 22.89
C GLY A 302 20.06 0.25 21.84
N GLN A 303 21.16 0.87 21.39
CA GLN A 303 21.10 1.90 20.36
C GLN A 303 20.82 1.30 18.99
N TYR A 304 20.09 2.05 18.16
CA TYR A 304 19.75 1.66 16.80
C TYR A 304 19.89 2.87 15.87
N MET A 305 20.53 2.66 14.71
CA MET A 305 20.69 3.67 13.68
C MET A 305 19.67 3.43 12.58
N THR A 306 18.79 4.41 12.38
CA THR A 306 17.90 4.42 11.22
C THR A 306 18.67 4.85 9.98
N PHE A 307 18.27 4.35 8.82
CA PHE A 307 18.85 4.83 7.56
C PHE A 307 18.47 6.31 7.37
N PRO A 308 19.42 7.18 7.00
CA PRO A 308 19.18 8.62 6.88
C PRO A 308 18.44 8.94 5.56
N PHE A 309 17.13 8.73 5.53
CA PHE A 309 16.32 9.03 4.34
C PHE A 309 16.18 10.54 4.11
N HIS A 310 16.13 10.93 2.84
CA HIS A 310 15.70 12.26 2.37
C HIS A 310 14.64 12.11 1.27
N LEU A 311 13.64 12.98 1.24
CA LEU A 311 12.45 12.81 0.39
C LEU A 311 12.74 12.91 -1.10
N ASP A 312 13.73 13.70 -1.47
CA ASP A 312 14.15 13.95 -2.85
C ASP A 312 15.40 13.13 -3.26
N GLN A 313 15.92 12.27 -2.37
CA GLN A 313 17.05 11.42 -2.71
C GLN A 313 16.69 10.39 -3.79
N MET A 314 17.71 9.83 -4.43
CA MET A 314 17.53 8.67 -5.30
C MET A 314 17.03 7.46 -4.51
N ILE A 315 16.01 6.78 -5.04
CA ILE A 315 15.47 5.59 -4.39
C ILE A 315 16.49 4.45 -4.40
N ILE A 316 16.62 3.79 -3.26
CA ILE A 316 17.33 2.51 -3.14
C ILE A 316 16.28 1.41 -3.23
N ASN A 317 16.40 0.54 -4.23
CA ASN A 317 15.47 -0.55 -4.44
C ASN A 317 15.59 -1.62 -3.34
N GLY A 318 14.64 -2.55 -3.28
CA GLY A 318 14.67 -3.61 -2.26
C GLY A 318 14.24 -3.13 -0.88
N ARG A 319 14.92 -3.61 0.16
CA ARG A 319 14.59 -3.36 1.57
C ARG A 319 14.47 -1.88 1.92
N ARG A 320 15.44 -1.06 1.52
CA ARG A 320 15.50 0.36 1.89
C ARG A 320 14.30 1.16 1.39
N PHE A 321 13.65 0.74 0.30
CA PHE A 321 12.40 1.37 -0.15
C PHE A 321 11.24 1.13 0.83
N PHE A 322 11.10 -0.07 1.37
CA PHE A 322 10.06 -0.38 2.36
C PHE A 322 10.31 0.35 3.68
N GLU A 323 11.56 0.38 4.14
CA GLU A 323 11.97 1.17 5.30
C GLU A 323 11.72 2.67 5.10
N MET A 324 11.98 3.21 3.91
CA MET A 324 11.66 4.61 3.56
C MET A 324 10.16 4.89 3.66
N ALA A 325 9.32 4.00 3.14
CA ALA A 325 7.87 4.15 3.19
C ALA A 325 7.37 4.11 4.64
N GLU A 326 7.85 3.17 5.46
CA GLU A 326 7.54 3.11 6.90
C GLU A 326 8.00 4.36 7.65
N TYR A 327 9.21 4.84 7.35
CA TYR A 327 9.77 6.05 7.94
C TYR A 327 8.88 7.27 7.69
N TYR A 328 8.50 7.50 6.43
CA TYR A 328 7.65 8.66 6.10
C TYR A 328 6.20 8.49 6.53
N GLN A 329 5.66 7.26 6.53
CA GLN A 329 4.34 7.02 7.12
C GLN A 329 4.36 7.46 8.59
N THR A 330 5.29 6.91 9.38
CA THR A 330 5.36 7.18 10.81
C THR A 330 5.53 8.68 11.10
N ARG A 331 6.36 9.38 10.30
CA ARG A 331 6.52 10.84 10.41
C ARG A 331 5.26 11.62 10.05
N VAL A 332 4.60 11.28 8.94
CA VAL A 332 3.34 11.93 8.53
C VAL A 332 2.28 11.74 9.62
N ALA A 333 2.13 10.51 10.12
CA ALA A 333 1.18 10.19 11.19
C ALA A 333 1.48 10.95 12.48
N ALA A 334 2.76 11.07 12.87
CA ALA A 334 3.18 11.82 14.06
C ALA A 334 2.82 13.32 13.94
N ILE A 335 3.15 13.95 12.80
CA ILE A 335 2.84 15.37 12.56
C ILE A 335 1.31 15.59 12.60
N VAL A 336 0.53 14.73 11.96
CA VAL A 336 -0.93 14.83 11.94
C VAL A 336 -1.55 14.60 13.34
N ALA A 337 -0.98 13.69 14.13
CA ALA A 337 -1.44 13.40 15.49
C ALA A 337 -1.16 14.56 16.46
N GLU A 338 0.06 15.11 16.44
CA GLU A 338 0.48 16.24 17.29
C GLU A 338 -0.33 17.51 16.98
N GLU A 339 -0.73 17.71 15.73
CA GLU A 339 -1.65 18.79 15.35
C GLU A 339 -3.09 18.63 15.87
N SER A 340 -3.53 17.39 16.08
CA SER A 340 -4.88 17.12 16.58
C SER A 340 -4.96 17.31 18.09
N ASP A 341 -3.88 17.03 18.82
CA ASP A 341 -3.82 17.14 20.29
C ASP A 341 -3.50 18.58 20.76
N SER A 342 -2.78 19.35 19.94
CA SER A 342 -2.46 20.77 20.18
C SER A 342 -3.67 21.71 20.16
N GLY A 343 -4.86 21.22 19.82
CA GLY A 343 -6.12 21.96 19.98
C GLY A 343 -6.49 22.32 21.43
N LYS A 344 -5.74 21.86 22.44
CA LYS A 344 -6.04 22.08 23.88
C LYS A 344 -4.97 22.82 24.69
N ALA A 345 -3.77 23.09 24.16
CA ALA A 345 -2.66 23.68 24.92
C ALA A 345 -2.16 25.00 24.30
N GLN A 346 -1.83 25.99 25.15
CA GLN A 346 -1.30 27.31 24.75
C GLN A 346 0.12 27.27 24.16
N SER A 347 0.84 26.15 24.32
CA SER A 347 2.18 25.92 23.76
C SER A 347 2.22 24.53 23.12
N ALA A 348 2.29 24.48 21.79
CA ALA A 348 2.49 23.22 21.08
C ALA A 348 3.99 22.90 21.03
N THR A 349 4.33 21.65 21.34
CA THR A 349 5.67 21.11 21.10
C THR A 349 5.58 20.24 19.85
N LEU A 350 6.45 20.47 18.87
CA LEU A 350 6.56 19.65 17.66
C LEU A 350 8.02 19.21 17.52
N LEU A 351 8.25 17.90 17.41
CA LEU A 351 9.61 17.31 17.35
C LEU A 351 10.53 17.72 18.51
N GLY A 352 9.98 17.92 19.71
CA GLY A 352 10.75 18.30 20.90
C GLY A 352 11.10 19.79 20.98
N GLU A 353 10.67 20.62 20.02
CA GLU A 353 10.82 22.08 20.10
C GLU A 353 9.52 22.78 20.46
N THR A 354 9.62 23.73 21.40
CA THR A 354 8.50 24.59 21.79
C THR A 354 8.25 25.63 20.70
N LEU A 355 7.05 25.58 20.12
CA LEU A 355 6.67 26.50 19.05
C LEU A 355 6.39 27.92 19.58
N THR A 356 6.59 28.93 18.73
CA THR A 356 6.14 30.29 19.02
C THR A 356 4.62 30.32 19.22
N PRO A 357 4.08 31.31 19.96
CA PRO A 357 2.63 31.47 20.09
C PRO A 357 1.92 31.59 18.75
N MET A 358 2.55 32.25 17.76
CA MET A 358 1.98 32.40 16.42
C MET A 358 1.96 31.07 15.66
N ALA A 359 3.07 30.33 15.61
CA ALA A 359 3.11 29.01 14.97
C ALA A 359 2.13 28.02 15.63
N SER A 360 2.04 28.02 16.97
CA SER A 360 1.05 27.21 17.70
C SER A 360 -0.39 27.58 17.31
N LYS A 361 -0.68 28.87 17.21
CA LYS A 361 -2.00 29.38 16.80
C LYS A 361 -2.34 29.02 15.36
N VAL A 362 -1.35 29.03 14.45
CA VAL A 362 -1.52 28.57 13.07
C VAL A 362 -1.96 27.11 13.07
N LEU A 363 -1.20 26.21 13.70
CA LEU A 363 -1.53 24.78 13.72
C LEU A 363 -2.89 24.50 14.36
N SER A 364 -3.19 25.12 15.51
CA SER A 364 -4.48 24.93 16.19
C SER A 364 -5.66 25.43 15.35
N THR A 365 -5.49 26.55 14.64
CA THR A 365 -6.51 27.05 13.70
C THR A 365 -6.72 26.08 12.56
N LEU A 366 -5.65 25.60 11.91
CA LEU A 366 -5.75 24.60 10.82
C LEU A 366 -6.36 23.26 11.26
N GLY A 367 -6.21 22.94 12.54
CA GLY A 367 -6.80 21.78 13.20
C GLY A 367 -8.30 21.92 13.52
N SER A 368 -8.85 23.13 13.59
CA SER A 368 -10.19 23.34 14.17
C SER A 368 -11.14 24.22 13.36
N TYR A 369 -10.68 24.98 12.37
CA TYR A 369 -11.57 25.88 11.63
C TYR A 369 -12.69 25.14 10.88
N GLU A 370 -13.89 25.73 10.88
CA GLU A 370 -15.15 25.09 10.47
C GLU A 370 -15.10 24.45 9.07
N ARG A 371 -14.31 25.04 8.18
CA ARG A 371 -14.35 24.81 6.73
C ARG A 371 -13.27 23.84 6.24
N ARG A 372 -12.46 23.30 7.14
CA ARG A 372 -11.27 22.48 6.84
C ARG A 372 -11.55 21.21 6.02
N HIS A 373 -12.77 20.69 6.09
CA HIS A 373 -13.14 19.44 5.41
C HIS A 373 -13.62 19.63 3.96
N ARG A 374 -13.79 20.88 3.49
CA ARG A 374 -14.14 21.16 2.09
C ARG A 374 -13.03 20.64 1.16
N THR A 375 -13.40 20.20 -0.05
CA THR A 375 -12.43 19.63 -1.00
C THR A 375 -11.27 20.58 -1.34
N GLY A 376 -11.55 21.87 -1.56
CA GLY A 376 -10.50 22.86 -1.84
C GLY A 376 -9.57 23.11 -0.64
N ASP A 377 -10.13 23.15 0.56
CA ASP A 377 -9.38 23.30 1.81
C ASP A 377 -8.48 22.08 2.08
N ARG A 378 -8.94 20.86 1.76
CA ARG A 378 -8.10 19.64 1.80
C ARG A 378 -6.92 19.69 0.84
N TYR A 379 -7.08 20.26 -0.36
CA TYR A 379 -5.97 20.45 -1.29
C TYR A 379 -4.92 21.42 -0.74
N VAL A 380 -5.37 22.54 -0.18
CA VAL A 380 -4.47 23.53 0.42
C VAL A 380 -3.78 22.98 1.67
N ARG A 381 -4.48 22.21 2.49
CA ARG A 381 -3.89 21.49 3.63
C ARG A 381 -2.78 20.55 3.16
N ALA A 382 -3.01 19.77 2.10
CA ALA A 382 -1.98 18.89 1.54
C ALA A 382 -0.76 19.66 1.03
N MET A 383 -0.92 20.87 0.46
CA MET A 383 0.23 21.72 0.11
C MET A 383 1.03 22.10 1.34
N PHE A 384 0.37 22.61 2.39
CA PHE A 384 0.99 22.97 3.65
C PHE A 384 1.77 21.79 4.24
N ASP A 385 1.15 20.61 4.29
CA ASP A 385 1.78 19.40 4.81
C ASP A 385 3.02 19.02 4.02
N CYS A 386 2.93 19.00 2.68
CA CYS A 386 4.06 18.67 1.82
C CYS A 386 5.25 19.61 2.06
N ALA A 387 5.00 20.92 2.17
CA ALA A 387 6.06 21.89 2.42
C ALA A 387 6.66 21.73 3.82
N LEU A 388 5.83 21.54 4.85
CA LEU A 388 6.29 21.37 6.22
C LEU A 388 7.06 20.06 6.42
N ILE A 389 6.55 18.95 5.91
CA ILE A 389 7.20 17.64 5.95
C ILE A 389 8.55 17.72 5.24
N PHE A 390 8.62 18.34 4.06
CA PHE A 390 9.88 18.47 3.33
C PHE A 390 10.88 19.40 4.02
N TYR A 391 10.41 20.46 4.67
CA TYR A 391 11.24 21.29 5.53
C TYR A 391 11.84 20.49 6.69
N ILE A 392 11.01 19.75 7.41
CA ILE A 392 11.41 18.91 8.56
C ILE A 392 12.39 17.81 8.14
N ASP A 393 12.13 17.17 6.98
CA ASP A 393 13.01 16.16 6.40
C ASP A 393 14.42 16.70 6.16
N LYS A 394 14.52 17.96 5.72
CA LYS A 394 15.78 18.59 5.36
C LYS A 394 16.51 19.27 6.52
N PHE A 395 15.79 20.00 7.37
CA PHE A 395 16.37 20.88 8.40
C PHE A 395 16.09 20.42 9.83
N GLY A 396 15.29 19.37 10.03
CA GLY A 396 14.85 18.95 11.34
C GLY A 396 13.97 20.00 12.02
N SER A 397 14.19 20.23 13.32
CA SER A 397 13.42 21.19 14.12
C SER A 397 13.94 22.63 14.01
N GLN A 398 15.10 22.85 13.39
CA GLN A 398 15.72 24.17 13.35
C GLN A 398 14.83 25.17 12.62
N GLY A 399 14.48 26.28 13.27
CA GLY A 399 13.65 27.34 12.66
C GLY A 399 12.20 26.93 12.36
N LEU A 400 11.72 25.84 12.97
CA LEU A 400 10.43 25.22 12.65
C LEU A 400 9.22 26.17 12.79
N SER A 401 9.21 27.02 13.82
CA SER A 401 8.11 27.99 13.99
C SER A 401 7.98 28.94 12.80
N LEU A 402 9.10 29.48 12.31
CA LEU A 402 9.10 30.35 11.14
C LEU A 402 8.75 29.59 9.85
N ALA A 403 9.16 28.33 9.75
CA ALA A 403 8.80 27.47 8.64
C ALA A 403 7.29 27.22 8.59
N ILE A 404 6.65 26.92 9.73
CA ILE A 404 5.19 26.78 9.85
C ILE A 404 4.49 28.04 9.37
N GLU A 405 4.90 29.20 9.87
CA GLU A 405 4.35 30.50 9.50
C GLU A 405 4.47 30.76 7.99
N LYS A 406 5.66 30.52 7.41
CA LYS A 406 5.89 30.68 5.96
C LYS A 406 5.09 29.70 5.12
N CYS A 407 5.05 28.42 5.50
CA CYS A 407 4.26 27.40 4.81
C CYS A 407 2.77 27.74 4.84
N PHE A 408 2.27 28.26 5.97
CA PHE A 408 0.89 28.70 6.12
C PHE A 408 0.57 29.86 5.17
N ILE A 409 1.35 30.94 5.21
CA ILE A 409 1.13 32.11 4.34
C ILE A 409 1.23 31.71 2.87
N TRP A 410 2.17 30.83 2.52
CA TRP A 410 2.31 30.31 1.18
C TRP A 410 1.10 29.49 0.73
N ALA A 411 0.69 28.47 1.49
CA ALA A 411 -0.39 27.57 1.07
C ALA A 411 -1.76 28.27 1.12
N TYR A 412 -2.09 28.93 2.23
CA TYR A 412 -3.43 29.50 2.44
C TYR A 412 -3.68 30.81 1.69
N ARG A 413 -2.64 31.43 1.12
CA ARG A 413 -2.80 32.48 0.11
C ARG A 413 -3.56 31.96 -1.11
N CYS A 414 -3.23 30.76 -1.58
CA CYS A 414 -3.96 30.12 -2.67
C CYS A 414 -5.45 29.96 -2.31
N ARG A 415 -5.73 29.58 -1.06
CA ARG A 415 -7.10 29.44 -0.58
C ARG A 415 -7.87 30.74 -0.56
N ILE A 416 -7.27 31.80 0.00
CA ILE A 416 -7.92 33.10 0.20
C ILE A 416 -8.21 33.78 -1.15
N ARG A 417 -7.31 33.64 -2.13
CA ARG A 417 -7.44 34.26 -3.47
C ARG A 417 -8.43 33.58 -4.40
N GLN A 418 -8.99 32.42 -4.00
CA GLN A 418 -9.82 31.59 -4.87
C GLN A 418 -11.19 31.32 -4.23
N GLN A 419 -12.24 31.45 -5.05
CA GLN A 419 -13.59 31.05 -4.63
C GLN A 419 -13.72 29.51 -4.58
N VAL A 420 -13.07 28.82 -5.52
CA VAL A 420 -13.02 27.36 -5.61
C VAL A 420 -11.58 26.96 -5.88
N VAL A 421 -11.02 26.11 -5.03
CA VAL A 421 -9.71 25.49 -5.27
C VAL A 421 -9.94 24.10 -5.83
N GLN A 422 -9.61 23.90 -7.11
CA GLN A 422 -9.55 22.58 -7.72
C GLN A 422 -8.11 22.04 -7.64
N LEU A 423 -7.94 20.74 -7.91
CA LEU A 423 -6.63 20.10 -7.97
C LEU A 423 -5.67 20.81 -8.93
N ALA A 424 -6.15 21.22 -10.11
CA ALA A 424 -5.35 21.98 -11.07
C ALA A 424 -4.97 23.38 -10.57
N THR A 425 -5.87 24.05 -9.82
CA THR A 425 -5.60 25.35 -9.18
C THR A 425 -4.44 25.23 -8.19
N MET A 426 -4.50 24.21 -7.32
CA MET A 426 -3.46 23.90 -6.34
C MET A 426 -2.11 23.64 -7.02
N ASP A 427 -2.09 22.73 -8.00
CA ASP A 427 -0.87 22.33 -8.69
C ASP A 427 -0.22 23.49 -9.48
N ASN A 428 -1.01 24.25 -10.25
CA ASN A 428 -0.49 25.41 -10.98
C ASN A 428 0.08 26.47 -10.03
N TYR A 429 -0.58 26.70 -8.88
CA TYR A 429 -0.09 27.65 -7.88
C TYR A 429 1.26 27.21 -7.29
N VAL A 430 1.44 25.92 -6.99
CA VAL A 430 2.73 25.40 -6.51
C VAL A 430 3.81 25.59 -7.57
N LEU A 431 3.51 25.34 -8.85
CA LEU A 431 4.49 25.51 -9.94
C LEU A 431 4.89 26.97 -10.13
N GLU A 432 3.95 27.91 -10.01
CA GLU A 432 4.20 29.36 -10.14
C GLU A 432 4.94 29.94 -8.92
N HIS A 433 4.59 29.50 -7.72
CA HIS A 433 5.14 30.00 -6.45
C HIS A 433 5.78 28.86 -5.66
N ASN A 434 6.85 28.25 -6.16
CA ASN A 434 7.30 26.96 -5.67
C ASN A 434 8.15 27.00 -4.40
N LEU A 435 7.50 27.07 -3.24
CA LEU A 435 8.17 27.02 -1.93
C LEU A 435 8.90 25.68 -1.71
N ILE A 436 8.37 24.57 -2.22
CA ILE A 436 8.98 23.23 -2.07
C ILE A 436 10.34 23.20 -2.80
N ARG A 437 10.42 23.74 -4.01
CA ARG A 437 11.69 23.90 -4.72
C ARG A 437 12.64 24.85 -3.98
N ALA A 438 12.14 25.94 -3.40
CA ALA A 438 12.97 26.81 -2.58
C ALA A 438 13.55 26.09 -1.35
N ILE A 439 12.76 25.23 -0.68
CA ILE A 439 13.24 24.34 0.39
C ILE A 439 14.31 23.40 -0.15
N ARG A 440 14.11 22.79 -1.33
CA ARG A 440 15.10 21.90 -1.97
C ARG A 440 16.42 22.62 -2.27
N ASP A 441 16.36 23.87 -2.72
CA ASP A 441 17.55 24.61 -3.17
C ASP A 441 18.28 25.32 -2.01
N ALA A 442 17.61 25.53 -0.86
CA ALA A 442 18.18 26.15 0.34
C ALA A 442 19.26 25.28 1.01
N ARG A 443 20.28 25.89 1.62
CA ARG A 443 21.32 25.18 2.40
C ARG A 443 21.08 25.30 3.90
N LEU A 444 20.51 26.41 4.33
CA LEU A 444 20.16 26.71 5.71
C LEU A 444 18.71 27.18 5.80
N PRO A 445 18.04 27.02 6.97
CA PRO A 445 16.72 27.60 7.21
C PRO A 445 16.58 29.08 6.81
N GLY A 446 17.61 29.88 7.09
CA GLY A 446 17.63 31.31 6.82
C GLY A 446 17.55 31.68 5.34
N ASP A 447 17.94 30.78 4.43
CA ASP A 447 17.88 31.05 2.97
C ASP A 447 16.43 31.23 2.49
N LEU A 448 15.47 30.65 3.22
CA LEU A 448 14.03 30.80 2.94
C LEU A 448 13.48 32.17 3.33
N HIS A 449 14.23 33.01 4.05
CA HIS A 449 13.79 34.36 4.38
C HIS A 449 13.53 35.19 3.12
N GLY A 450 14.37 35.03 2.08
CA GLY A 450 14.24 35.73 0.81
C GLY A 450 13.12 35.23 -0.10
N PHE A 451 12.43 34.13 0.25
CA PHE A 451 11.31 33.65 -0.54
C PHE A 451 10.15 34.66 -0.52
N PRO A 452 9.69 35.17 -1.69
CA PRO A 452 8.75 36.27 -1.75
C PRO A 452 7.35 35.84 -1.32
N LEU A 453 6.83 36.52 -0.29
CA LEU A 453 5.45 36.38 0.19
C LEU A 453 4.82 37.78 0.30
N PRO A 454 4.27 38.35 -0.79
CA PRO A 454 3.75 39.72 -0.79
C PRO A 454 2.54 39.88 0.15
N SER A 455 2.24 41.06 0.69
CA SER A 455 0.95 41.26 1.38
C SER A 455 -0.23 41.07 0.40
N MET A 456 -1.40 40.68 0.90
CA MET A 456 -2.63 40.59 0.11
C MET A 456 -3.55 41.76 0.42
N SER A 457 -4.20 42.32 -0.59
CA SER A 457 -5.24 43.32 -0.34
C SER A 457 -6.62 42.68 -0.17
N SER A 458 -7.53 43.39 0.50
CA SER A 458 -8.94 42.99 0.62
C SER A 458 -9.65 42.74 -0.72
N ARG A 459 -9.18 43.32 -1.84
CA ARG A 459 -9.73 43.09 -3.18
C ARG A 459 -9.36 41.73 -3.77
N GLU A 460 -8.29 41.12 -3.27
CA GLU A 460 -7.83 39.80 -3.74
C GLU A 460 -8.52 38.65 -3.01
N ASN A 461 -9.20 38.92 -1.89
CA ASN A 461 -9.93 37.91 -1.14
C ASN A 461 -11.20 37.47 -1.90
N LYS A 462 -11.21 36.23 -2.37
CA LYS A 462 -12.36 35.60 -3.05
C LYS A 462 -12.95 34.43 -2.27
N ASN A 463 -12.44 34.15 -1.07
CA ASN A 463 -12.83 32.99 -0.27
C ASN A 463 -14.24 33.11 0.32
N ASN A 464 -14.69 34.33 0.63
CA ASN A 464 -16.01 34.58 1.22
C ASN A 464 -16.75 35.71 0.50
N ARG A 465 -18.00 35.45 0.07
CA ARG A 465 -18.94 36.47 -0.43
C ARG A 465 -19.91 37.01 0.63
N ASN A 466 -19.99 36.40 1.82
CA ASN A 466 -21.11 36.62 2.76
C ASN A 466 -20.73 37.28 4.10
N GLY A 467 -19.58 37.96 4.20
CA GLY A 467 -19.29 38.84 5.36
C GLY A 467 -19.03 38.17 6.72
N ALA A 468 -18.97 36.84 6.80
CA ALA A 468 -18.52 36.15 8.02
C ALA A 468 -17.00 36.33 8.22
N GLU A 469 -16.57 36.51 9.47
CA GLU A 469 -15.14 36.48 9.83
C GLU A 469 -14.52 35.17 9.33
N ASP A 470 -13.38 35.29 8.64
CA ASP A 470 -12.61 34.16 8.12
C ASP A 470 -11.37 34.05 9.01
N GLU A 471 -11.30 32.96 9.78
CA GLU A 471 -10.24 32.70 10.75
C GLU A 471 -8.84 32.73 10.08
N LEU A 472 -8.77 32.29 8.82
CA LEU A 472 -7.55 32.32 8.03
C LEU A 472 -7.13 33.76 7.71
N VAL A 473 -8.08 34.63 7.36
CA VAL A 473 -7.82 36.05 7.11
C VAL A 473 -7.41 36.76 8.40
N GLY A 474 -7.98 36.37 9.53
CA GLY A 474 -7.57 36.83 10.86
C GLY A 474 -6.08 36.59 11.11
N LEU A 475 -5.61 35.36 10.90
CA LEU A 475 -4.19 35.01 11.02
C LEU A 475 -3.31 35.82 10.06
N PHE A 476 -3.73 35.98 8.80
CA PHE A 476 -2.96 36.78 7.84
C PHE A 476 -2.82 38.24 8.27
N ARG A 477 -3.85 38.84 8.88
CA ARG A 477 -3.79 40.22 9.42
C ARG A 477 -2.83 40.31 10.60
N GLU A 478 -2.91 39.38 11.54
CA GLU A 478 -2.01 39.35 12.71
C GLU A 478 -0.54 39.21 12.30
N MET A 479 -0.28 38.40 11.27
CA MET A 479 1.05 38.21 10.69
C MET A 479 1.47 39.31 9.71
N LYS A 480 0.63 40.34 9.49
CA LYS A 480 0.86 41.48 8.58
C LYS A 480 1.03 41.11 7.11
N TYR A 481 0.33 40.07 6.65
CA TYR A 481 0.23 39.66 5.24
C TYR A 481 -1.12 40.00 4.59
N TYR A 482 -1.96 40.81 5.26
CA TYR A 482 -3.26 41.24 4.74
C TYR A 482 -3.53 42.70 5.06
N GLU A 483 -3.87 43.48 4.03
CA GLU A 483 -4.15 44.92 4.05
C GLU A 483 -5.62 45.25 3.74
#